data_AF-A0AA51JEM5-F1
#
_entry.id   AF-A0AA51JEM5-F1
#
_cell.length_a   1.000
_cell.length_b   1.000
_cell.length_c   1.000
_cell.angle_alpha   90.00
_cell.angle_beta   90.00
_cell.angle_gamma   90.00
#
_symmetry.space_group_name_H-M   'P 1'
#
loop_
_entity.id
_entity.type
_entity.pdbx_description
1 polymer ?
#
loop_
_entity_poly.entity_id
_entity_poly.type
_entity_poly.pdbx_seq_one_letter_code
_entity_poly.pdbx_strand_id
1 'polypeptide(L)'
;GNLSVETSRMENVEEYRQYYDLNVFKVISLNTQFLKIFQEIEDRVIIVNITSLCAIKPMGGMAYYCSGKAAREMYFRVLAEEKKNIRVLNYAPGPVETSMIDFIIKEAVNENLKDVFTSFKNEGSLLKPEITAKKCMKVLLTGKFTPG
;
A
#
# COMPACT_ATOMS: atom_id res chain seq x y z
N GLY A 1 -5.20 7.08 7.43
CA GLY A 1 -4.31 8.19 7.86
C GLY A 1 -5.13 9.44 7.80
N ASN A 2 -4.78 10.44 8.61
CA ASN A 2 -5.53 11.68 8.66
C ASN A 2 -5.38 12.46 7.34
N LEU A 3 -6.50 12.77 6.68
CA LEU A 3 -6.54 13.54 5.45
C LEU A 3 -7.02 14.99 5.69
N SER A 4 -7.57 15.29 6.87
CA SER A 4 -8.19 16.58 7.18
C SER A 4 -7.21 17.62 7.73
N VAL A 5 -5.92 17.28 7.81
CA VAL A 5 -4.85 18.16 8.31
C VAL A 5 -3.76 18.31 7.26
N GLU A 6 -3.33 19.56 7.03
CA GLU A 6 -2.21 19.85 6.13
C GLU A 6 -0.93 19.18 6.63
N THR A 7 -0.08 18.72 5.71
CA THR A 7 1.17 18.03 6.08
C THR A 7 2.07 18.86 6.98
N SER A 8 2.12 20.18 6.79
CA SER A 8 2.88 21.11 7.62
C SER A 8 2.31 21.34 9.02
N ARG A 9 1.11 20.84 9.32
CA ARG A 9 0.38 21.05 10.59
C ARG A 9 0.08 19.73 11.32
N MET A 10 0.77 18.65 10.97
CA MET A 10 0.60 17.35 11.61
C MET A 10 1.30 17.32 12.98
N GLU A 11 0.59 17.77 14.02
CA GLU A 11 1.13 17.88 15.38
C GLU A 11 0.79 16.69 16.29
N ASN A 12 -0.25 15.91 15.95
CA ASN A 12 -0.67 14.75 16.73
C ASN A 12 0.23 13.54 16.49
N VAL A 13 1.34 13.49 17.24
CA VAL A 13 2.31 12.39 17.17
C VAL A 13 1.68 11.04 17.49
N GLU A 14 0.70 10.98 18.40
CA GLU A 14 0.09 9.72 18.80
C GLU A 14 -0.78 9.14 17.69
N GLU A 15 -1.55 9.96 16.98
CA GLU A 15 -2.26 9.54 15.76
C GLU A 15 -1.30 9.01 14.70
N TYR A 16 -0.14 9.66 14.51
CA TYR A 16 0.90 9.21 13.59
C TYR A 16 1.50 7.87 14.00
N ARG A 17 1.77 7.69 15.31
CA ARG A 17 2.25 6.40 15.86
C ARG A 17 1.24 5.29 15.66
N GLN A 18 -0.04 5.52 15.93
CA GLN A 18 -1.10 4.53 15.73
C GLN A 18 -1.25 4.14 14.26
N TYR A 19 -1.13 5.12 13.35
CA TYR A 19 -1.13 4.85 11.93
C TYR A 19 0.04 3.95 11.52
N TYR A 20 1.26 4.26 11.98
CA TYR A 20 2.45 3.45 11.70
C TYR A 20 2.42 2.09 12.36
N ASP A 21 1.91 1.99 13.58
CA ASP A 21 1.72 0.73 14.29
C ASP A 21 0.86 -0.23 13.46
N LEU A 22 -0.30 0.23 13.00
CA LEU A 22 -1.19 -0.57 12.17
C LEU A 22 -0.61 -0.88 10.79
N ASN A 23 -0.12 0.15 10.08
CA ASN A 23 0.19 0.02 8.66
C ASN A 23 1.61 -0.46 8.39
N VAL A 24 2.54 -0.29 9.32
CA VAL A 24 3.96 -0.64 9.15
C VAL A 24 4.36 -1.69 10.17
N PHE A 25 4.34 -1.38 11.47
CA PHE A 25 4.95 -2.24 12.49
C PHE A 25 4.24 -3.59 12.63
N LYS A 26 2.91 -3.62 12.67
CA LYS A 26 2.13 -4.86 12.73
C LYS A 26 2.29 -5.72 11.47
N VAL A 27 2.49 -5.10 10.31
CA VAL A 27 2.75 -5.82 9.06
C VAL A 27 4.14 -6.46 9.07
N ILE A 28 5.15 -5.73 9.52
CA ILE A 28 6.50 -6.27 9.72
C ILE A 28 6.46 -7.43 10.72
N SER A 29 5.81 -7.22 11.87
CA SER A 29 5.71 -8.23 12.93
C SER A 29 5.01 -9.50 12.44
N LEU A 30 3.86 -9.36 11.74
CA LEU A 30 3.14 -10.48 11.17
C LEU A 30 4.01 -11.30 10.21
N ASN A 31 4.71 -10.63 9.28
CA ASN A 31 5.56 -11.31 8.31
C ASN A 31 6.80 -11.93 8.97
N THR A 32 7.35 -11.29 10.00
CA THR A 32 8.46 -11.85 10.80
C THR A 32 8.06 -13.16 11.46
N GLN A 33 6.89 -13.22 12.10
CA GLN A 33 6.40 -14.46 12.73
C GLN A 33 6.02 -15.52 11.71
N PHE A 34 5.37 -15.11 10.61
CA PHE A 34 5.03 -16.01 9.51
C PHE A 34 6.28 -16.71 8.96
N LEU A 35 7.34 -15.96 8.65
CA LEU A 35 8.58 -16.53 8.12
C LEU A 35 9.30 -17.46 9.10
N LYS A 36 9.21 -17.20 10.41
CA LYS A 36 9.75 -18.11 11.43
C LYS A 36 9.02 -19.46 11.42
N ILE A 37 7.72 -19.47 11.19
CA ILE A 37 6.91 -20.70 11.18
C ILE A 37 7.19 -21.52 9.91
N PHE A 38 7.38 -20.86 8.76
CA PHE A 38 7.48 -21.51 7.46
C PHE A 38 8.92 -21.61 6.91
N GLN A 39 9.93 -21.53 7.78
CA GLN A 39 11.35 -21.57 7.42
C GLN A 39 11.78 -22.84 6.64
N GLU A 40 11.13 -23.98 6.89
CA GLU A 40 11.43 -25.25 6.19
C GLU A 40 10.84 -25.35 4.77
N ILE A 41 9.96 -24.41 4.39
CA ILE A 41 9.28 -24.40 3.09
C ILE A 41 9.35 -23.01 2.43
N GLU A 42 10.45 -22.28 2.63
CA GLU A 42 10.64 -20.93 2.08
C GLU A 42 10.41 -20.87 0.57
N ASP A 43 10.78 -21.91 -0.18
CA ASP A 43 10.57 -22.03 -1.63
C ASP A 43 9.09 -21.96 -2.05
N ARG A 44 8.18 -22.25 -1.12
CA ARG A 44 6.72 -22.20 -1.33
C ARG A 44 6.10 -20.92 -0.80
N VAL A 45 6.87 -20.09 -0.10
CA VAL A 45 6.38 -18.85 0.49
C VAL A 45 6.27 -17.76 -0.58
N ILE A 46 5.06 -17.19 -0.68
CA ILE A 46 4.79 -16.00 -1.48
C ILE A 46 4.20 -14.93 -0.56
N ILE A 47 4.86 -13.78 -0.49
CA ILE A 47 4.38 -12.61 0.23
C ILE A 47 3.95 -11.54 -0.78
N VAL A 48 2.74 -11.02 -0.61
CA VAL A 48 2.20 -9.93 -1.43
C VAL A 48 1.92 -8.72 -0.56
N ASN A 49 2.64 -7.63 -0.81
CA ASN A 49 2.35 -6.34 -0.21
C ASN A 49 1.49 -5.52 -1.18
N ILE A 50 0.27 -5.21 -0.78
CA ILE A 50 -0.58 -4.27 -1.53
C ILE A 50 -0.06 -2.85 -1.28
N THR A 51 0.76 -2.37 -2.22
CA THR A 51 1.36 -1.03 -2.21
C THR A 51 0.48 -0.03 -2.96
N SER A 52 1.03 1.13 -3.34
CA SER A 52 0.37 2.17 -4.12
C SER A 52 1.41 2.98 -4.91
N LEU A 53 0.96 3.68 -5.95
CA LEU A 53 1.77 4.73 -6.58
C LEU A 53 2.29 5.75 -5.54
N CYS A 54 1.51 5.97 -4.46
CA CYS A 54 1.88 6.85 -3.36
C CYS A 54 3.11 6.39 -2.55
N ALA A 55 3.62 5.17 -2.77
CA ALA A 55 4.88 4.72 -2.19
C ALA A 55 6.11 5.38 -2.84
N ILE A 56 5.98 5.82 -4.11
CA ILE A 56 7.09 6.33 -4.91
C ILE A 56 6.84 7.72 -5.51
N LYS A 57 5.58 8.16 -5.57
CA LYS A 57 5.21 9.52 -6.00
C LYS A 57 4.46 10.24 -4.88
N PRO A 58 4.85 11.47 -4.53
CA PRO A 58 4.14 12.23 -3.51
C PRO A 58 2.75 12.64 -4.00
N MET A 59 1.80 12.67 -3.06
CA MET A 59 0.45 13.19 -3.29
C MET A 59 0.10 14.13 -2.14
N GLY A 60 -0.09 15.42 -2.47
CA GLY A 60 -0.31 16.47 -1.48
C GLY A 60 -1.51 16.17 -0.59
N GLY A 61 -1.37 16.34 0.73
CA GLY A 61 -2.41 16.02 1.71
C GLY A 61 -2.46 14.54 2.14
N MET A 62 -1.65 13.66 1.55
CA MET A 62 -1.65 12.22 1.87
C MET A 62 -0.39 11.77 2.63
N ALA A 63 0.24 12.63 3.43
CA ALA A 63 1.55 12.35 4.04
C ALA A 63 1.59 11.04 4.84
N TYR A 64 0.60 10.78 5.72
CA TYR A 64 0.45 9.50 6.41
C TYR A 64 0.49 8.31 5.45
N TYR A 65 -0.33 8.38 4.38
CA TYR A 65 -0.48 7.27 3.44
C TYR A 65 0.76 7.07 2.58
N CYS A 66 1.31 8.15 2.02
CA CYS A 66 2.54 8.10 1.22
C CYS A 66 3.71 7.54 2.02
N SER A 67 3.97 8.08 3.21
CA SER A 67 5.11 7.66 4.03
C SER A 67 4.96 6.22 4.54
N GLY A 68 3.74 5.82 4.93
CA GLY A 68 3.45 4.44 5.32
C GLY A 68 3.62 3.43 4.18
N LYS A 69 3.14 3.76 2.98
CA LYS A 69 3.30 2.89 1.80
C LYS A 69 4.77 2.80 1.35
N ALA A 70 5.51 3.91 1.37
CA ALA A 70 6.94 3.93 1.08
C ALA A 70 7.73 3.06 2.07
N ALA A 71 7.47 3.19 3.37
CA ALA A 71 8.12 2.40 4.41
C ALA A 71 7.86 0.89 4.23
N ARG A 72 6.60 0.51 3.98
CA ARG A 72 6.24 -0.90 3.73
C ARG A 72 6.90 -1.45 2.47
N GLU A 73 6.87 -0.69 1.37
CA GLU A 73 7.45 -1.11 0.11
C GLU A 73 8.95 -1.35 0.24
N MET A 74 9.66 -0.43 0.89
CA MET A 74 11.09 -0.59 1.16
C MET A 74 11.39 -1.79 2.05
N TYR A 75 10.59 -2.01 3.11
CA TYR A 75 10.73 -3.20 3.96
C TYR A 75 10.66 -4.49 3.14
N PHE A 76 9.67 -4.61 2.24
CA PHE A 76 9.52 -5.80 1.41
C PHE A 76 10.60 -5.94 0.34
N ARG A 77 11.14 -4.82 -0.17
CA ARG A 77 12.31 -4.84 -1.07
C ARG A 77 13.57 -5.34 -0.35
N VAL A 78 13.81 -4.89 0.88
CA VAL A 78 14.91 -5.39 1.72
C VAL A 78 14.74 -6.89 1.99
N LEU A 79 13.53 -7.31 2.38
CA LEU A 79 13.24 -8.73 2.61
C LEU A 79 13.48 -9.59 1.36
N ALA A 80 13.08 -9.12 0.18
CA ALA A 80 13.35 -9.81 -1.08
C ALA A 80 14.85 -9.87 -1.41
N GLU A 81 15.62 -8.86 -0.97
CA GLU A 81 17.07 -8.84 -1.12
C GLU A 81 17.73 -9.89 -0.22
N GLU A 82 17.28 -10.01 1.02
CA GLU A 82 17.84 -10.93 2.03
C GLU A 82 17.43 -12.40 1.82
N LYS A 83 16.18 -12.64 1.39
CA LYS A 83 15.58 -13.99 1.29
C LYS A 83 15.29 -14.36 -0.16
N LYS A 84 16.29 -14.85 -0.88
CA LYS A 84 16.17 -15.19 -2.32
C LYS A 84 15.26 -16.40 -2.61
N ASN A 85 14.98 -17.24 -1.61
CA ASN A 85 14.12 -18.42 -1.76
C ASN A 85 12.63 -18.11 -1.65
N ILE A 86 12.25 -17.00 -1.01
CA ILE A 86 10.85 -16.58 -0.94
C ILE A 86 10.52 -15.66 -2.11
N ARG A 87 9.25 -15.63 -2.52
CA ARG A 87 8.78 -14.71 -3.56
C ARG A 87 8.07 -13.53 -2.92
N VAL A 88 8.58 -12.33 -3.13
CA VAL A 88 7.97 -11.09 -2.58
C VAL A 88 7.49 -10.21 -3.73
N LEU A 89 6.23 -9.80 -3.67
CA LEU A 89 5.62 -8.91 -4.66
C LEU A 89 5.07 -7.64 -3.99
N ASN A 90 5.60 -6.48 -4.36
CA ASN A 90 4.91 -5.20 -4.16
C ASN A 90 3.92 -4.96 -5.30
N TYR A 91 2.63 -5.09 -5.03
CA TYR A 91 1.56 -4.92 -6.04
C TYR A 91 0.78 -3.62 -5.80
N ALA A 92 0.87 -2.67 -6.73
CA ALA A 92 0.03 -1.48 -6.76
C ALA A 92 -1.25 -1.78 -7.55
N PRO A 93 -2.44 -1.74 -6.92
CA PRO A 93 -3.68 -2.18 -7.57
C PRO A 93 -4.26 -1.17 -8.58
N GLY A 94 -3.67 0.03 -8.68
CA GLY A 94 -4.25 1.16 -9.42
C GLY A 94 -5.33 1.90 -8.61
N PRO A 95 -5.99 2.91 -9.21
CA PRO A 95 -7.13 3.57 -8.59
C PRO A 95 -8.34 2.62 -8.65
N VAL A 96 -8.80 2.14 -7.49
CA VAL A 96 -9.86 1.13 -7.39
C VAL A 96 -11.12 1.76 -6.79
N GLU A 97 -12.27 1.48 -7.41
CA GLU A 97 -13.59 1.88 -6.93
C GLU A 97 -13.90 1.19 -5.59
N THR A 98 -13.61 1.89 -4.49
CA THR A 98 -13.78 1.42 -3.12
C THR A 98 -14.20 2.59 -2.23
N SER A 99 -14.65 2.28 -1.01
CA SER A 99 -14.97 3.29 0.00
C SER A 99 -13.81 4.22 0.37
N MET A 100 -12.56 3.84 0.04
CA MET A 100 -11.40 4.73 0.22
C MET A 100 -11.49 5.98 -0.66
N ILE A 101 -12.04 5.87 -1.87
CA ILE A 101 -12.21 7.02 -2.78
C ILE A 101 -13.20 8.02 -2.17
N ASP A 102 -14.33 7.52 -1.68
CA ASP A 102 -15.34 8.35 -1.03
C ASP A 102 -14.79 9.04 0.24
N PHE A 103 -13.99 8.32 1.02
CA PHE A 103 -13.31 8.87 2.19
C PHE A 103 -12.34 10.01 1.81
N ILE A 104 -11.57 9.86 0.73
CA ILE A 104 -10.65 10.92 0.25
C ILE A 104 -11.44 12.15 -0.19
N ILE A 105 -12.48 11.98 -1.01
CA ILE A 105 -13.31 13.10 -1.51
C ILE A 105 -13.97 13.85 -0.34
N LYS A 106 -14.41 13.13 0.69
CA LYS A 106 -15.09 13.71 1.83
C LYS A 106 -14.15 14.41 2.81
N GLU A 107 -13.03 13.80 3.16
CA GLU A 107 -12.24 14.18 4.33
C GLU A 107 -10.95 14.95 3.99
N ALA A 108 -10.51 14.98 2.73
CA ALA A 108 -9.24 15.61 2.38
C ALA A 108 -9.28 17.14 2.55
N VAL A 109 -8.26 17.69 3.23
CA VAL A 109 -8.05 19.15 3.34
C VAL A 109 -7.56 19.77 2.02
N ASN A 110 -6.96 18.97 1.15
CA ASN A 110 -6.45 19.43 -0.14
C ASN A 110 -7.57 19.37 -1.19
N GLU A 111 -8.07 20.53 -1.61
CA GLU A 111 -9.17 20.64 -2.59
C GLU A 111 -8.78 20.08 -3.96
N ASN A 112 -7.55 20.31 -4.43
CA ASN A 112 -7.08 19.71 -5.69
C ASN A 112 -7.06 18.18 -5.62
N LEU A 113 -6.76 17.60 -4.44
CA LEU A 113 -6.86 16.16 -4.25
C LEU A 113 -8.32 15.68 -4.38
N LYS A 114 -9.27 16.40 -3.78
CA LYS A 114 -10.69 16.08 -3.91
C LYS A 114 -11.16 16.15 -5.37
N ASP A 115 -10.76 17.18 -6.09
CA ASP A 115 -11.13 17.38 -7.49
C ASP A 115 -10.62 16.24 -8.37
N VAL A 116 -9.36 15.84 -8.21
CA VAL A 116 -8.76 14.71 -8.95
C VAL A 116 -9.53 13.42 -8.70
N PHE A 117 -9.81 13.08 -7.44
CA PHE A 117 -10.52 11.84 -7.11
C PHE A 117 -12.01 11.89 -7.50
N THR A 118 -12.63 13.07 -7.50
CA THR A 118 -14.00 13.29 -7.99
C THR A 118 -14.06 13.11 -9.52
N SER A 119 -13.10 13.64 -10.26
CA SER A 119 -12.97 13.41 -11.71
C SER A 119 -12.82 11.92 -12.02
N PHE A 120 -11.95 11.19 -11.30
CA PHE A 120 -11.83 9.74 -11.51
C PHE A 120 -13.15 8.99 -11.33
N LYS A 121 -13.94 9.37 -10.33
CA LYS A 121 -15.25 8.77 -10.07
C LYS A 121 -16.26 9.11 -11.18
N ASN A 122 -16.30 10.36 -11.63
CA ASN A 122 -17.26 10.83 -12.64
C ASN A 122 -16.94 10.34 -14.06
N GLU A 123 -15.66 10.22 -14.40
CA GLU A 123 -15.20 9.78 -15.72
C GLU A 123 -15.18 8.26 -15.88
N GLY A 124 -15.47 7.51 -14.81
CA GLY A 124 -15.41 6.04 -14.82
C GLY A 124 -14.00 5.49 -14.99
N SER A 125 -12.97 6.24 -14.58
CA SER A 125 -11.56 5.83 -14.72
C SER A 125 -11.09 4.89 -13.60
N LEU A 126 -11.94 4.65 -12.60
CA LEU A 126 -11.68 3.72 -11.50
C LEU A 126 -11.80 2.26 -11.94
N LEU A 127 -10.86 1.42 -11.51
CA LEU A 127 -10.92 -0.02 -11.72
C LEU A 127 -11.90 -0.66 -10.74
N LYS A 128 -12.67 -1.64 -11.22
CA LYS A 128 -13.40 -2.54 -10.33
C LYS A 128 -12.44 -3.45 -9.55
N PRO A 129 -12.72 -3.77 -8.28
CA PRO A 129 -11.85 -4.63 -7.47
C PRO A 129 -11.51 -5.98 -8.14
N GLU A 130 -12.46 -6.59 -8.84
CA GLU A 130 -12.28 -7.90 -9.47
C GLU A 130 -11.27 -7.84 -10.62
N ILE A 131 -11.17 -6.69 -11.30
CA ILE A 131 -10.25 -6.52 -12.44
C ILE A 131 -8.81 -6.48 -11.93
N THR A 132 -8.54 -5.69 -10.89
CA THR A 132 -7.19 -5.62 -10.32
C THR A 132 -6.82 -6.91 -9.56
N ALA A 133 -7.77 -7.56 -8.90
CA ALA A 133 -7.54 -8.85 -8.27
C ALA A 133 -7.16 -9.93 -9.30
N LYS A 134 -7.90 -10.02 -10.43
CA LYS A 134 -7.56 -10.93 -11.54
C LYS A 134 -6.17 -10.66 -12.11
N LYS A 135 -5.79 -9.39 -12.23
CA LYS A 135 -4.46 -8.99 -12.70
C LYS A 135 -3.37 -9.43 -11.72
N CYS A 136 -3.56 -9.21 -10.42
CA CYS A 136 -2.65 -9.69 -9.37
C CYS A 136 -2.48 -11.21 -9.44
N MET A 137 -3.58 -11.96 -9.50
CA MET A 137 -3.53 -13.42 -9.62
C MET A 137 -2.79 -13.89 -10.87
N LYS A 138 -2.99 -13.23 -12.01
CA LYS A 138 -2.23 -13.53 -13.24
C LYS A 138 -0.71 -13.33 -13.04
N VAL A 139 -0.30 -12.26 -12.36
CA VAL A 139 1.13 -12.02 -12.04
C VAL A 139 1.66 -13.14 -11.13
N LEU A 140 0.90 -13.53 -10.10
CA LEU A 140 1.32 -14.57 -9.16
C LEU A 140 1.45 -15.95 -9.84
N LEU A 141 0.45 -16.34 -10.64
CA LEU A 141 0.40 -17.62 -11.35
C LEU A 141 1.47 -17.73 -12.44
N THR A 142 1.77 -16.63 -13.14
CA THR A 142 2.84 -16.65 -14.16
C THR A 142 4.24 -16.66 -13.55
N GLY A 143 4.39 -16.16 -12.31
CA GLY A 143 5.66 -16.07 -11.61
C GLY A 143 6.70 -15.15 -12.26
N LYS A 144 6.30 -14.36 -13.26
CA LYS A 144 7.18 -13.44 -13.99
C LYS A 144 7.14 -12.06 -13.34
N PHE A 145 7.77 -11.91 -12.19
CA PHE A 145 8.03 -10.61 -11.57
C PHE A 145 9.40 -10.62 -10.89
N THR A 146 10.06 -9.47 -10.88
CA THR A 146 11.27 -9.28 -10.07
C THR A 146 10.86 -9.23 -8.60
N PRO A 147 11.45 -10.05 -7.72
CA PRO A 147 11.18 -9.98 -6.29
C PRO A 147 11.50 -8.59 -5.73
N GLY A 148 10.64 -8.08 -4.86
CA GLY A 148 10.74 -6.74 -4.26
C GLY A 148 9.91 -5.72 -5.02
#